data_AF-A0A852W1Q3-F1
#
_entry.id   AF-A0A852W1Q3-F1
#
_cell.length_a   1.000
_cell.length_b   1.000
_cell.length_c   1.000
_cell.angle_alpha   90.00
_cell.angle_beta   90.00
_cell.angle_gamma   90.00
#
_symmetry.space_group_name_H-M   'P 1'
#
loop_
_entity.id
_entity.type
_entity.pdbx_description
1 polymer ?
#
loop_
_entity_poly.entity_id
_entity_poly.type
_entity_poly.pdbx_seq_one_letter_code
_entity_poly.pdbx_strand_id
1 'polypeptide(L)'
;MIKLADALTSGDHVCAVPDSTEHLGELAAAYVAHGLDRGERILYFDDDGAADVLLRRLVEDGVEVDDPLRHGQLEILPAERTRRTFRTPLSEVHAGMSGEVARSRELGWNGTRMTGQMHSVLEAGAAGTLPEYDGLLARLIRESAGGLTALCTYDTEHFPAEQIDIMRALHRDHVPCSTAYDDGLLRIVRLGTGHARLAGEVDHSNRSKITSLLHSALDAALRSADASTDIGLDLASVRFVDVATAVALVHAAESFPATHRLVLHRVRPRVLRVLERCGAAFSPQLVFDDNPPAPEVVYPGGQLR
;
A
#
# COMPACT_ATOMS: atom_id res chain seq x y z
N MET A 1 -15.66 -4.38 -1.10
CA MET A 1 -14.83 -5.48 -0.57
C MET A 1 -13.59 -4.87 0.07
N ILE A 2 -13.06 -5.43 1.16
CA ILE A 2 -11.80 -4.96 1.76
C ILE A 2 -10.64 -5.51 0.91
N LYS A 3 -9.93 -4.64 0.20
CA LYS A 3 -8.73 -5.01 -0.59
C LYS A 3 -7.53 -4.19 -0.11
N LEU A 4 -6.40 -4.84 0.13
CA LEU A 4 -5.12 -4.16 0.36
C LEU A 4 -4.60 -3.60 -0.98
N ALA A 5 -3.78 -2.56 -0.94
CA ALA A 5 -3.23 -1.94 -2.14
C ALA A 5 -2.41 -2.93 -3.00
N ASP A 6 -1.66 -3.84 -2.36
CA ASP A 6 -0.89 -4.92 -2.97
C ASP A 6 -1.73 -6.15 -3.38
N ALA A 7 -3.05 -6.10 -3.18
CA ALA A 7 -4.00 -7.14 -3.58
C ALA A 7 -4.94 -6.69 -4.73
N LEU A 8 -4.74 -5.49 -5.27
CA LEU A 8 -5.55 -4.94 -6.36
C LEU A 8 -5.23 -5.64 -7.68
N THR A 9 -6.28 -6.14 -8.35
CA THR A 9 -6.17 -6.93 -9.58
C THR A 9 -6.75 -6.20 -10.79
N SER A 10 -6.62 -6.84 -11.95
CA SER A 10 -7.11 -6.35 -13.26
C SER A 10 -8.58 -5.92 -13.19
N GLY A 11 -8.84 -4.65 -13.55
CA GLY A 11 -10.19 -4.08 -13.59
C GLY A 11 -10.66 -3.42 -12.29
N ASP A 12 -9.84 -3.39 -11.24
CA ASP A 12 -10.17 -2.72 -9.99
C ASP A 12 -10.11 -1.18 -10.13
N HIS A 13 -11.11 -0.50 -9.57
CA HIS A 13 -11.15 0.96 -9.39
C HIS A 13 -11.39 1.25 -7.91
N VAL A 14 -10.34 1.62 -7.19
CA VAL A 14 -10.38 1.65 -5.72
C VAL A 14 -9.95 3.00 -5.19
N CYS A 15 -10.73 3.48 -4.21
CA CYS A 15 -10.44 4.70 -3.48
C CYS A 15 -9.74 4.39 -2.16
N ALA A 16 -8.72 5.18 -1.84
CA ALA A 16 -8.08 5.22 -0.54
C ALA A 16 -8.05 6.67 -0.01
N VAL A 17 -8.27 6.82 1.29
CA VAL A 17 -8.21 8.10 1.99
C VAL A 17 -7.11 7.98 3.03
N PRO A 18 -5.85 8.33 2.68
CA PRO A 18 -4.76 8.19 3.62
C PRO A 18 -4.96 9.08 4.85
N ASP A 19 -4.55 8.57 6.02
CA ASP A 19 -4.70 9.27 7.31
C ASP A 19 -3.46 10.12 7.62
N SER A 20 -2.35 9.82 6.94
CA SER A 20 -1.03 10.42 7.14
C SER A 20 -0.21 10.32 5.85
N THR A 21 0.85 11.12 5.74
CA THR A 21 1.81 11.03 4.63
C THR A 21 2.48 9.65 4.57
N GLU A 22 2.74 9.03 5.72
CA GLU A 22 3.28 7.67 5.78
C GLU A 22 2.30 6.66 5.19
N HIS A 23 1.01 6.78 5.50
CA HIS A 23 -0.03 5.92 4.91
C HIS A 23 -0.13 6.12 3.40
N LEU A 24 -0.10 7.36 2.90
CA LEU A 24 -0.10 7.64 1.47
C LEU A 24 1.09 6.99 0.75
N GLY A 25 2.29 7.16 1.32
CA GLY A 25 3.52 6.56 0.80
C GLY A 25 3.46 5.03 0.78
N GLU A 26 2.99 4.41 1.87
CA GLU A 26 2.79 2.95 1.96
C GLU A 26 1.85 2.44 0.85
N LEU A 27 0.68 3.07 0.68
CA LEU A 27 -0.31 2.66 -0.32
C LEU A 27 0.23 2.78 -1.75
N ALA A 28 0.81 3.93 -2.08
CA ALA A 28 1.32 4.21 -3.42
C ALA A 28 2.49 3.27 -3.77
N ALA A 29 3.44 3.09 -2.86
CA ALA A 29 4.59 2.21 -3.08
C ALA A 29 4.16 0.75 -3.24
N ALA A 30 3.27 0.25 -2.36
CA ALA A 30 2.76 -1.12 -2.44
C ALA A 30 2.00 -1.38 -3.75
N TYR A 31 1.17 -0.42 -4.19
CA TYR A 31 0.43 -0.53 -5.44
C TYR A 31 1.33 -0.55 -6.68
N VAL A 32 2.35 0.32 -6.70
CA VAL A 32 3.32 0.41 -7.81
C VAL A 32 4.20 -0.84 -7.85
N ALA A 33 4.79 -1.24 -6.73
CA ALA A 33 5.62 -2.44 -6.63
C ALA A 33 4.87 -3.69 -7.11
N HIS A 34 3.62 -3.87 -6.67
CA HIS A 34 2.79 -4.99 -7.11
C HIS A 34 2.51 -4.97 -8.63
N GLY A 35 2.32 -3.79 -9.22
CA GLY A 35 2.17 -3.66 -10.67
C GLY A 35 3.44 -4.03 -11.45
N LEU A 36 4.61 -3.63 -10.92
CA LEU A 36 5.90 -3.94 -11.52
C LEU A 36 6.15 -5.45 -11.52
N ASP A 37 5.93 -6.12 -10.39
CA ASP A 37 6.06 -7.58 -10.25
C ASP A 37 5.14 -8.35 -11.21
N ARG A 38 3.99 -7.76 -11.54
CA ARG A 38 3.01 -8.35 -12.48
C ARG A 38 3.34 -8.09 -13.94
N GLY A 39 4.42 -7.37 -14.26
CA GLY A 39 4.73 -6.98 -15.63
C GLY A 39 3.67 -6.05 -16.23
N GLU A 40 3.01 -5.25 -15.40
CA GLU A 40 2.06 -4.23 -15.81
C GLU A 40 2.80 -2.91 -16.01
N ARG A 41 2.24 -2.02 -16.83
CA ARG A 41 2.77 -0.66 -17.06
C ARG A 41 2.07 0.33 -16.13
N ILE A 42 2.83 1.13 -15.40
CA ILE A 42 2.38 2.08 -14.39
C ILE A 42 2.46 3.48 -14.98
N LEU A 43 1.33 4.19 -14.94
CA LEU A 43 1.24 5.63 -15.20
C LEU A 43 1.06 6.33 -13.85
N TYR A 44 2.10 7.03 -13.41
CA TYR A 44 2.05 7.82 -12.19
C TYR A 44 1.83 9.28 -12.53
N PHE A 45 0.72 9.86 -12.07
CA PHE A 45 0.42 11.27 -12.22
C PHE A 45 1.11 12.05 -11.09
N ASP A 46 2.19 12.74 -11.42
CA ASP A 46 2.87 13.62 -10.49
C ASP A 46 2.05 14.89 -10.27
N ASP A 47 1.98 15.34 -9.03
CA ASP A 47 1.48 16.66 -8.64
C ASP A 47 2.38 17.16 -7.52
N ASP A 48 2.85 18.39 -7.65
CA ASP A 48 3.76 19.06 -6.71
C ASP A 48 4.97 18.22 -6.20
N GLY A 49 5.57 17.41 -7.07
CA GLY A 49 6.76 16.61 -6.73
C GLY A 49 6.48 15.35 -5.91
N ALA A 50 5.23 14.91 -5.82
CA ALA A 50 4.84 13.66 -5.18
C ALA A 50 5.59 12.43 -5.77
N ALA A 51 5.95 12.48 -7.06
CA ALA A 51 6.73 11.42 -7.70
C ALA A 51 8.12 11.23 -7.08
N ASP A 52 8.80 12.31 -6.66
CA ASP A 52 10.12 12.20 -6.02
C ASP A 52 10.02 11.49 -4.66
N VAL A 53 8.93 11.75 -3.93
CA VAL A 53 8.61 11.08 -2.67
C VAL A 53 8.31 9.60 -2.90
N LEU A 54 7.49 9.28 -3.92
CA LEU A 54 7.20 7.90 -4.30
C LEU A 54 8.49 7.15 -4.68
N LEU A 55 9.32 7.72 -5.56
CA LEU A 55 10.54 7.05 -6.04
C LEU A 55 11.52 6.79 -4.90
N ARG A 56 11.70 7.78 -4.01
CA ARG A 56 12.50 7.59 -2.79
C ARG A 56 11.92 6.47 -1.94
N ARG A 57 10.59 6.46 -1.75
CA ARG A 57 9.91 5.42 -0.99
C ARG A 57 10.09 4.04 -1.61
N LEU A 58 9.93 3.88 -2.91
CA LEU A 58 10.15 2.60 -3.62
C LEU A 58 11.58 2.08 -3.43
N VAL A 59 12.59 2.95 -3.55
CA VAL A 59 14.00 2.59 -3.33
C VAL A 59 14.25 2.22 -1.88
N GLU A 60 13.71 2.99 -0.92
CA GLU A 60 13.76 2.62 0.50
C GLU A 60 13.11 1.26 0.73
N ASP A 61 12.02 1.00 0.01
CA ASP A 61 11.23 -0.24 0.00
C ASP A 61 11.91 -1.42 -0.68
N GLY A 62 13.10 -1.20 -1.25
CA GLY A 62 13.88 -2.24 -1.92
C GLY A 62 13.33 -2.64 -3.29
N VAL A 63 12.42 -1.83 -3.83
CA VAL A 63 11.85 -2.00 -5.17
C VAL A 63 12.85 -1.46 -6.19
N GLU A 64 13.14 -2.26 -7.22
CA GLU A 64 13.97 -1.83 -8.33
C GLU A 64 13.14 -0.91 -9.25
N VAL A 65 13.64 0.29 -9.52
CA VAL A 65 12.91 1.34 -10.25
C VAL A 65 13.64 1.84 -11.51
N ASP A 66 14.95 1.65 -11.59
CA ASP A 66 15.78 2.19 -12.66
C ASP A 66 15.48 1.50 -14.00
N ASP A 67 15.36 0.17 -14.02
CA ASP A 67 14.98 -0.57 -15.22
C ASP A 67 13.53 -0.30 -15.64
N PRO A 68 12.53 -0.32 -14.74
CA PRO A 68 11.16 0.07 -15.06
C PRO A 68 11.05 1.47 -15.66
N LEU A 69 11.76 2.46 -15.10
CA LEU A 69 11.79 3.81 -15.64
C LEU A 69 12.43 3.84 -17.03
N ARG A 70 13.58 3.16 -17.20
CA ARG A 70 14.34 3.14 -18.47
C ARG A 70 13.54 2.52 -19.62
N HIS A 71 12.78 1.46 -19.35
CA HIS A 71 12.02 0.74 -20.38
C HIS A 71 10.57 1.24 -20.51
N GLY A 72 10.17 2.25 -19.74
CA GLY A 72 8.82 2.82 -19.77
C GLY A 72 7.75 1.91 -19.17
N GLN A 73 8.14 0.96 -18.31
CA GLN A 73 7.21 0.21 -17.47
C GLN A 73 6.65 1.10 -16.36
N LEU A 74 7.48 1.95 -15.74
CA LEU A 74 7.05 3.02 -14.85
C LEU A 74 7.21 4.35 -15.58
N GLU A 75 6.09 5.02 -15.90
CA GLU A 75 6.10 6.35 -16.52
C GLU A 75 5.56 7.38 -15.53
N ILE A 76 6.41 8.33 -15.15
CA ILE A 76 6.01 9.51 -14.37
C ILE A 76 5.51 10.57 -15.34
N LEU A 77 4.23 10.93 -15.24
CA LEU A 77 3.66 12.09 -15.94
C LEU A 77 3.97 13.33 -15.09
N PRO A 78 4.79 14.27 -15.57
CA PRO A 78 5.18 15.44 -14.77
C PRO A 78 3.99 16.32 -14.38
N ALA A 79 4.09 17.05 -13.27
CA ALA A 79 3.04 17.95 -12.77
C ALA A 79 2.45 18.89 -13.83
N GLU A 80 3.24 19.43 -14.75
CA GLU A 80 2.73 20.26 -15.86
C GLU A 80 1.80 19.48 -16.81
N ARG A 81 2.14 18.23 -17.11
CA ARG A 81 1.32 17.34 -17.94
C ARG A 81 0.06 16.90 -17.18
N THR A 82 0.17 16.63 -15.88
CA THR A 82 -0.97 16.33 -15.01
C THR A 82 -1.94 17.50 -14.98
N ARG A 83 -1.48 18.72 -14.67
CA ARG A 83 -2.30 19.95 -14.71
C ARG A 83 -2.96 20.18 -16.08
N ARG A 84 -2.21 19.97 -17.17
CA ARG A 84 -2.77 20.08 -18.52
C ARG A 84 -3.89 19.06 -18.76
N THR A 85 -3.76 17.83 -18.26
CA THR A 85 -4.81 16.81 -18.33
C THR A 85 -6.11 17.31 -17.68
N PHE A 86 -6.02 17.93 -16.51
CA PHE A 86 -7.19 18.51 -15.83
C PHE A 86 -7.77 19.76 -16.49
N ARG A 87 -7.05 20.41 -17.41
CA ARG A 87 -7.57 21.53 -18.23
C ARG A 87 -8.06 21.10 -19.62
N THR A 88 -7.93 19.83 -19.95
CA THR A 88 -8.30 19.27 -21.25
C THR A 88 -9.74 18.77 -21.20
N PRO A 89 -10.57 18.96 -22.25
CA PRO A 89 -11.93 18.43 -22.29
C PRO A 89 -11.99 16.94 -21.97
N LEU A 90 -12.97 16.53 -21.17
CA LEU A 90 -13.12 15.13 -20.70
C LEU A 90 -13.13 14.12 -21.86
N SER A 91 -13.74 14.45 -23.00
CA SER A 91 -13.74 13.56 -24.18
C SER A 91 -12.34 13.30 -24.74
N GLU A 92 -11.45 14.30 -24.70
CA GLU A 92 -10.07 14.16 -25.17
C GLU A 92 -9.21 13.42 -24.14
N VAL A 93 -9.43 13.65 -22.83
CA VAL A 93 -8.79 12.87 -21.76
C VAL A 93 -9.16 11.39 -21.88
N HIS A 94 -10.44 11.08 -22.10
CA HIS A 94 -10.91 9.72 -22.32
C HIS A 94 -10.24 9.06 -23.52
N ALA A 95 -10.18 9.74 -24.67
CA ALA A 95 -9.54 9.22 -25.87
C ALA A 95 -8.03 8.99 -25.66
N GLY A 96 -7.34 9.94 -25.03
CA GLY A 96 -5.91 9.83 -24.73
C GLY A 96 -5.59 8.67 -23.79
N MET A 97 -6.35 8.52 -22.69
CA MET A 97 -6.16 7.43 -21.74
C MET A 97 -6.51 6.06 -22.33
N SER A 98 -7.55 6.00 -23.17
CA SER A 98 -7.87 4.77 -23.93
C SER A 98 -6.71 4.36 -24.84
N GLY A 99 -6.08 5.34 -25.51
CA GLY A 99 -4.90 5.13 -26.33
C GLY A 99 -3.69 4.62 -25.53
N GLU A 100 -3.47 5.15 -24.32
CA GLU A 100 -2.39 4.68 -23.44
C GLU A 100 -2.59 3.23 -22.97
N VAL A 101 -3.83 2.84 -22.66
CA VAL A 101 -4.16 1.44 -22.31
C VAL A 101 -3.94 0.50 -23.50
N ALA A 102 -4.31 0.93 -24.72
CA ALA A 102 -4.03 0.16 -25.94
C ALA A 102 -2.51 0.04 -26.19
N ARG A 103 -1.77 1.15 -26.07
CA ARG A 103 -0.31 1.20 -26.21
C ARG A 103 0.39 0.27 -25.24
N SER A 104 -0.05 0.19 -23.98
CA SER A 104 0.54 -0.74 -23.01
C SER A 104 0.49 -2.18 -23.49
N ARG A 105 -0.62 -2.60 -24.12
CA ARG A 105 -0.76 -3.94 -24.70
C ARG A 105 0.12 -4.14 -25.93
N GLU A 106 0.20 -3.14 -26.79
CA GLU A 106 1.06 -3.17 -27.98
C GLU A 106 2.55 -3.30 -27.62
N LEU A 107 2.95 -2.69 -26.50
CA LEU A 107 4.29 -2.82 -25.92
C LEU A 107 4.53 -4.14 -25.18
N GLY A 108 3.52 -5.01 -25.09
CA GLY A 108 3.63 -6.34 -24.50
C GLY A 108 3.44 -6.40 -22.98
N TRP A 109 2.96 -5.33 -22.34
CA TRP A 109 2.67 -5.34 -20.90
C TRP A 109 1.38 -6.10 -20.59
N ASN A 110 1.35 -6.74 -19.42
CA ASN A 110 0.21 -7.56 -18.98
C ASN A 110 -1.04 -6.74 -18.62
N GLY A 111 -0.90 -5.42 -18.47
CA GLY A 111 -1.96 -4.49 -18.11
C GLY A 111 -1.45 -3.08 -17.89
N THR A 112 -2.35 -2.15 -17.59
CA THR A 112 -2.04 -0.76 -17.23
C THR A 112 -2.53 -0.45 -15.83
N ARG A 113 -1.72 0.25 -15.04
CA ARG A 113 -2.07 0.81 -13.74
C ARG A 113 -2.01 2.33 -13.78
N MET A 114 -2.97 2.98 -13.12
CA MET A 114 -2.98 4.42 -12.94
C MET A 114 -3.05 4.76 -11.45
N THR A 115 -2.17 5.64 -11.00
CA THR A 115 -2.25 6.24 -9.66
C THR A 115 -1.49 7.56 -9.67
N GLY A 116 -1.56 8.34 -8.60
CA GLY A 116 -0.87 9.61 -8.50
C GLY A 116 -1.64 10.63 -7.67
N GLN A 117 -1.05 11.80 -7.52
CA GLN A 117 -1.74 12.94 -6.92
C GLN A 117 -2.49 13.71 -8.00
N MET A 118 -3.67 14.21 -7.65
CA MET A 118 -4.61 14.81 -8.59
C MET A 118 -5.14 16.15 -8.06
N HIS A 119 -4.38 16.83 -7.20
CA HIS A 119 -4.78 18.08 -6.55
C HIS A 119 -5.13 19.18 -7.55
N SER A 120 -4.45 19.14 -8.70
CA SER A 120 -4.70 19.94 -9.90
C SER A 120 -6.18 19.99 -10.34
N VAL A 121 -6.99 18.96 -10.01
CA VAL A 121 -8.43 18.95 -10.28
C VAL A 121 -9.20 20.02 -9.53
N LEU A 122 -8.66 20.50 -8.40
CA LEU A 122 -9.25 21.54 -7.56
C LEU A 122 -8.85 22.96 -8.02
N GLU A 123 -7.89 23.09 -8.94
CA GLU A 123 -7.47 24.38 -9.47
C GLU A 123 -8.56 25.05 -10.32
N ALA A 124 -8.57 26.38 -10.30
CA ALA A 124 -9.41 27.16 -11.21
C ALA A 124 -9.06 26.84 -12.67
N GLY A 125 -10.09 26.59 -13.48
CA GLY A 125 -9.95 26.26 -14.90
C GLY A 125 -9.84 24.77 -15.21
N ALA A 126 -10.04 23.89 -14.22
CA ALA A 126 -10.28 22.48 -14.50
C ALA A 126 -11.49 22.31 -15.45
N ALA A 127 -11.41 21.39 -16.40
CA ALA A 127 -12.42 21.17 -17.43
C ALA A 127 -13.63 20.35 -16.94
N GLY A 128 -13.53 19.80 -15.73
CA GLY A 128 -14.58 19.04 -15.06
C GLY A 128 -14.37 19.01 -13.55
N THR A 129 -15.39 18.58 -12.84
CA THR A 129 -15.37 18.34 -11.40
C THR A 129 -14.68 17.01 -11.07
N LEU A 130 -14.22 16.84 -9.83
CA LEU A 130 -13.62 15.58 -9.39
C LEU A 130 -14.54 14.35 -9.63
N PRO A 131 -15.86 14.38 -9.33
CA PRO A 131 -16.79 13.32 -9.71
C PRO A 131 -16.86 13.00 -11.22
N GLU A 132 -16.71 14.00 -12.10
CA GLU A 132 -16.75 13.78 -13.54
C GLU A 132 -15.49 13.07 -14.04
N TYR A 133 -14.31 13.43 -13.50
CA TYR A 133 -13.07 12.71 -13.76
C TYR A 133 -13.12 11.27 -13.22
N ASP A 134 -13.65 11.07 -12.01
CA ASP A 134 -13.83 9.75 -11.42
C ASP A 134 -14.77 8.87 -12.27
N GLY A 135 -15.91 9.42 -12.69
CA GLY A 135 -16.86 8.74 -13.56
C GLY A 135 -16.27 8.38 -14.93
N LEU A 136 -15.40 9.25 -15.48
CA LEU A 136 -14.65 8.99 -16.71
C LEU A 136 -13.66 7.83 -16.51
N LEU A 137 -12.92 7.80 -15.42
CA LEU A 137 -11.98 6.71 -15.10
C LEU A 137 -12.72 5.38 -14.88
N ALA A 138 -13.83 5.40 -14.15
CA ALA A 138 -14.69 4.23 -13.97
C ALA A 138 -15.22 3.71 -15.32
N ARG A 139 -15.54 4.60 -16.26
CA ARG A 139 -15.92 4.23 -17.62
C ARG A 139 -14.78 3.58 -18.39
N LEU A 140 -13.58 4.18 -18.36
CA LEU A 140 -12.38 3.61 -18.99
C LEU A 140 -12.07 2.20 -18.48
N ILE A 141 -12.15 2.00 -17.17
CA ILE A 141 -11.89 0.69 -16.55
C ILE A 141 -12.87 -0.36 -17.08
N ARG A 142 -14.17 -0.04 -17.16
CA ARG A 142 -15.18 -0.94 -17.75
C ARG A 142 -14.91 -1.24 -19.22
N GLU A 143 -14.59 -0.22 -20.01
CA GLU A 143 -14.32 -0.35 -21.46
C GLU A 143 -13.00 -1.10 -21.74
N SER A 144 -12.05 -1.06 -20.81
CA SER A 144 -10.75 -1.73 -20.96
C SER A 144 -10.82 -3.26 -20.86
N ALA A 145 -11.94 -3.83 -20.42
CA ALA A 145 -12.12 -5.27 -20.20
C ALA A 145 -10.99 -5.90 -19.34
N GLY A 146 -10.62 -5.24 -18.24
CA GLY A 146 -9.54 -5.66 -17.35
C GLY A 146 -8.14 -5.16 -17.74
N GLY A 147 -8.01 -4.41 -18.83
CA GLY A 147 -6.72 -3.83 -19.22
C GLY A 147 -6.22 -2.68 -18.35
N LEU A 148 -7.08 -2.14 -17.49
CA LEU A 148 -6.79 -0.99 -16.65
C LEU A 148 -7.23 -1.25 -15.21
N THR A 149 -6.34 -0.92 -14.28
CA THR A 149 -6.60 -0.85 -12.84
C THR A 149 -6.21 0.54 -12.35
N ALA A 150 -6.94 1.10 -11.38
CA ALA A 150 -6.59 2.39 -10.82
C ALA A 150 -6.75 2.45 -9.29
N LEU A 151 -5.79 3.13 -8.66
CA LEU A 151 -5.83 3.50 -7.25
C LEU A 151 -5.94 5.02 -7.14
N CYS A 152 -7.10 5.50 -6.71
CA CYS A 152 -7.40 6.90 -6.47
C CYS A 152 -7.15 7.23 -4.99
N THR A 153 -6.25 8.17 -4.72
CA THR A 153 -5.92 8.61 -3.36
C THR A 153 -6.43 10.02 -3.11
N TYR A 154 -7.09 10.24 -1.98
CA TYR A 154 -7.60 11.55 -1.55
C TYR A 154 -7.14 11.86 -0.13
N ASP A 155 -6.08 12.64 0.01
CA ASP A 155 -5.58 13.06 1.32
C ASP A 155 -6.42 14.20 1.91
N THR A 156 -6.48 14.25 3.24
CA THR A 156 -7.27 15.24 4.00
C THR A 156 -6.60 16.61 4.09
N GLU A 157 -5.35 16.74 3.65
CA GLU A 157 -4.63 18.01 3.62
C GLU A 157 -5.08 18.87 2.42
N HIS A 158 -5.32 18.24 1.27
CA HIS A 158 -5.68 18.93 0.03
C HIS A 158 -7.17 18.81 -0.32
N PHE A 159 -7.81 17.67 -0.07
CA PHE A 159 -9.21 17.47 -0.43
C PHE A 159 -10.16 17.86 0.72
N PRO A 160 -11.16 18.73 0.47
CA PRO A 160 -12.19 19.02 1.47
C PRO A 160 -12.97 17.76 1.87
N ALA A 161 -13.38 17.68 3.14
CA ALA A 161 -14.10 16.53 3.68
C ALA A 161 -15.35 16.14 2.85
N GLU A 162 -16.10 17.14 2.37
CA GLU A 162 -17.27 16.90 1.51
C GLU A 162 -16.89 16.21 0.19
N GLN A 163 -15.77 16.58 -0.44
CA GLN A 163 -15.28 15.93 -1.66
C GLN A 163 -14.85 14.50 -1.38
N ILE A 164 -14.16 14.28 -0.25
CA ILE A 164 -13.75 12.94 0.20
C ILE A 164 -14.99 12.05 0.41
N ASP A 165 -16.04 12.56 1.04
CA ASP A 165 -17.28 11.81 1.26
C ASP A 165 -18.01 11.47 -0.05
N ILE A 166 -18.03 12.40 -1.02
CA ILE A 166 -18.56 12.13 -2.36
C ILE A 166 -17.74 11.04 -3.04
N MET A 167 -16.41 11.12 -3.01
CA MET A 167 -15.54 10.10 -3.62
C MET A 167 -15.71 8.74 -2.95
N ARG A 168 -15.87 8.70 -1.63
CA ARG A 168 -16.22 7.48 -0.90
C ARG A 168 -17.55 6.89 -1.37
N ALA A 169 -18.55 7.72 -1.64
CA ALA A 169 -19.86 7.25 -2.10
C ALA A 169 -19.84 6.74 -3.56
N LEU A 170 -18.97 7.28 -4.41
CA LEU A 170 -18.89 6.93 -5.84
C LEU A 170 -18.11 5.63 -6.11
N HIS A 171 -17.13 5.31 -5.25
CA HIS A 171 -16.36 4.08 -5.40
C HIS A 171 -17.10 2.88 -4.80
N ARG A 172 -17.08 1.76 -5.52
CA ARG A 172 -17.63 0.49 -5.02
C ARG A 172 -16.72 -0.17 -3.99
N ASP A 173 -15.41 -0.01 -4.18
CA ASP A 173 -14.37 -0.67 -3.41
C ASP A 173 -13.42 0.36 -2.79
N HIS A 174 -13.01 0.08 -1.56
CA HIS A 174 -12.14 0.95 -0.78
C HIS A 174 -10.98 0.15 -0.20
N VAL A 175 -9.80 0.75 -0.17
CA VAL A 175 -8.72 0.22 0.67
C VAL A 175 -9.05 0.57 2.13
N PRO A 176 -9.11 -0.42 3.04
CA PRO A 176 -9.34 -0.14 4.44
C PRO A 176 -8.17 0.68 4.97
N CYS A 177 -8.51 1.82 5.55
CA CYS A 177 -7.56 2.68 6.23
C CYS A 177 -7.50 2.38 7.74
N SER A 178 -8.23 1.35 8.21
CA SER A 178 -8.35 1.04 9.64
C SER A 178 -7.03 0.57 10.24
N THR A 179 -6.31 1.51 10.85
CA THR A 179 -5.11 1.22 11.62
C THR A 179 -5.44 0.81 13.04
N ALA A 180 -4.64 -0.11 13.57
CA ALA A 180 -4.52 -0.26 15.01
C ALA A 180 -3.73 0.89 15.64
N TYR A 181 -2.82 1.51 14.89
CA TYR A 181 -1.96 2.61 15.33
C TYR A 181 -1.36 3.36 14.14
N ASP A 182 -1.26 4.69 14.25
CA ASP A 182 -0.53 5.57 13.33
C ASP A 182 -0.08 6.80 14.13
N ASP A 183 1.21 7.08 14.17
CA ASP A 183 1.79 8.31 14.74
C ASP A 183 2.51 9.17 13.69
N GLY A 184 2.29 8.88 12.40
CA GLY A 184 2.97 9.49 11.26
C GLY A 184 4.38 8.95 11.00
N LEU A 185 4.97 8.20 11.94
CA LEU A 185 6.28 7.55 11.78
C LEU A 185 6.15 6.03 11.66
N LEU A 186 5.31 5.42 12.48
CA LEU A 186 4.96 4.00 12.47
C LEU A 186 3.46 3.84 12.25
N ARG A 187 3.13 2.98 11.30
CA ARG A 187 1.76 2.54 11.03
C ARG A 187 1.61 1.04 11.25
N ILE A 188 0.53 0.65 11.92
CA ILE A 188 0.18 -0.74 12.24
C ILE A 188 -1.21 -1.04 11.70
N VAL A 189 -1.30 -1.98 10.77
CA VAL A 189 -2.57 -2.48 10.20
C VAL A 189 -2.75 -3.94 10.62
N ARG A 190 -3.91 -4.29 11.20
CA ARG A 190 -4.20 -5.69 11.53
C ARG A 190 -4.71 -6.41 10.28
N LEU A 191 -4.10 -7.56 9.97
CA LEU A 191 -4.45 -8.38 8.80
C LEU A 191 -5.35 -9.56 9.15
N GLY A 192 -5.48 -9.87 10.45
CA GLY A 192 -6.26 -10.99 10.95
C GLY A 192 -5.90 -11.29 12.40
N THR A 193 -6.40 -12.42 12.92
CA THR A 193 -6.04 -12.90 14.25
C THR A 193 -4.54 -13.27 14.26
N GLY A 194 -3.77 -12.62 15.13
CA GLY A 194 -2.33 -12.85 15.23
C GLY A 194 -1.46 -12.22 14.13
N HIS A 195 -2.06 -11.54 13.14
CA HIS A 195 -1.34 -11.04 11.98
C HIS A 195 -1.45 -9.52 11.84
N ALA A 196 -0.34 -8.85 11.56
CA ALA A 196 -0.30 -7.41 11.32
C ALA A 196 0.76 -7.01 10.30
N ARG A 197 0.54 -5.87 9.64
CA ARG A 197 1.50 -5.17 8.79
C ARG A 197 2.04 -3.95 9.51
N LEU A 198 3.35 -3.75 9.39
CA LEU A 198 4.07 -2.61 9.92
C LEU A 198 4.64 -1.80 8.75
N ALA A 199 4.51 -0.48 8.82
CA ALA A 199 5.09 0.45 7.86
C ALA A 199 5.77 1.62 8.59
N GLY A 200 6.89 2.09 8.03
CA GLY A 200 7.62 3.24 8.55
C GLY A 200 8.81 2.84 9.45
N GLU A 201 9.00 3.56 10.55
CA GLU A 201 10.17 3.41 11.44
C GLU A 201 9.76 3.00 12.84
N VAL A 202 10.48 2.02 13.37
CA VAL A 202 10.29 1.55 14.74
C VAL A 202 11.45 2.02 15.60
N ASP A 203 11.17 2.92 16.53
CA ASP A 203 12.16 3.51 17.41
C ASP A 203 11.69 3.57 18.86
N HIS A 204 12.43 4.30 19.70
CA HIS A 204 12.08 4.47 21.11
C HIS A 204 10.68 5.05 21.35
N SER A 205 10.22 5.96 20.50
CA SER A 205 8.94 6.67 20.69
C SER A 205 7.73 5.74 20.56
N ASN A 206 7.82 4.72 19.70
CA ASN A 206 6.70 3.86 19.33
C ASN A 206 6.90 2.37 19.70
N ARG A 207 8.08 1.99 20.20
CA ARG A 207 8.41 0.62 20.68
C ARG A 207 7.34 -0.01 21.55
N SER A 208 6.76 0.75 22.48
CA SER A 208 5.73 0.25 23.40
C SER A 208 4.52 -0.32 22.66
N LYS A 209 4.18 0.24 21.49
CA LYS A 209 3.06 -0.19 20.65
C LYS A 209 3.33 -1.52 19.97
N ILE A 210 4.57 -1.76 19.54
CA ILE A 210 4.99 -3.07 19.03
C ILE A 210 4.90 -4.13 20.12
N THR A 211 5.39 -3.83 21.33
CA THR A 211 5.27 -4.75 22.47
C THR A 211 3.81 -5.05 22.80
N SER A 212 2.94 -4.03 22.85
CA SER A 212 1.50 -4.23 23.08
C SER A 212 0.81 -5.02 21.97
N LEU A 213 1.21 -4.80 20.71
CA LEU A 213 0.71 -5.55 19.55
C LEU A 213 1.02 -7.03 19.69
N LEU A 214 2.28 -7.38 19.97
CA LEU A 214 2.72 -8.77 20.12
C LEU A 214 2.02 -9.48 21.28
N HIS A 215 1.91 -8.83 22.44
CA HIS A 215 1.19 -9.40 23.58
C HIS A 215 -0.28 -9.65 23.25
N SER A 216 -0.94 -8.68 22.61
CA SER A 216 -2.35 -8.81 22.23
C SER A 216 -2.57 -9.89 21.17
N ALA A 217 -1.63 -10.01 20.22
CA ALA A 217 -1.66 -11.03 19.18
C ALA A 217 -1.49 -12.44 19.77
N LEU A 218 -0.53 -12.61 20.69
CA LEU A 218 -0.31 -13.88 21.38
C LEU A 218 -1.49 -14.25 22.28
N ASP A 219 -2.00 -13.31 23.06
CA ASP A 219 -3.17 -13.54 23.93
C ASP A 219 -4.43 -13.87 23.10
N ALA A 220 -4.59 -13.28 21.92
CA ALA A 220 -5.66 -13.65 20.99
C ALA A 220 -5.48 -15.07 20.42
N ALA A 221 -4.26 -15.41 19.98
CA ALA A 221 -3.94 -16.74 19.46
C ALA A 221 -4.17 -17.84 20.52
N LEU A 222 -3.71 -17.61 21.76
CA LEU A 222 -3.87 -18.56 22.86
C LEU A 222 -5.33 -18.80 23.28
N ARG A 223 -6.21 -17.82 23.07
CA ARG A 223 -7.64 -17.94 23.40
C ARG A 223 -8.50 -18.55 22.29
N SER A 224 -7.97 -18.65 21.08
CA SER A 224 -8.69 -19.18 19.93
C SER A 224 -8.22 -20.58 19.61
N ALA A 225 -9.11 -21.57 19.68
CA ALA A 225 -8.77 -22.96 19.43
C ALA A 225 -8.34 -23.25 17.98
N ASP A 226 -8.82 -22.42 17.04
CA ASP A 226 -8.57 -22.56 15.60
C ASP A 226 -7.56 -21.54 15.05
N ALA A 227 -7.01 -20.65 15.90
CA ALA A 227 -6.05 -19.67 15.43
C ALA A 227 -4.69 -20.32 15.13
N SER A 228 -4.00 -19.75 14.12
CA SER A 228 -2.62 -20.11 13.85
C SER A 228 -1.75 -19.87 15.09
N THR A 229 -0.84 -20.80 15.34
CA THR A 229 0.22 -20.64 16.34
C THR A 229 1.32 -19.69 15.88
N ASP A 230 1.35 -19.38 14.59
CA ASP A 230 2.27 -18.40 14.01
C ASP A 230 1.65 -17.01 14.10
N ILE A 231 2.40 -16.11 14.71
CA ILE A 231 2.07 -14.69 14.85
C ILE A 231 2.89 -13.97 13.79
N GLY A 232 2.24 -13.58 12.70
CA GLY A 232 2.91 -12.98 11.55
C GLY A 232 2.96 -11.45 11.62
N LEU A 233 4.16 -10.89 11.45
CA LEU A 233 4.33 -9.47 11.18
C LEU A 233 4.89 -9.27 9.77
N ASP A 234 4.20 -8.50 8.94
CA ASP A 234 4.65 -8.12 7.62
C ASP A 234 5.45 -6.82 7.68
N LEU A 235 6.75 -6.94 7.42
CA LEU A 235 7.75 -5.87 7.55
C LEU A 235 8.20 -5.31 6.20
N ALA A 236 7.49 -5.64 5.11
CA ALA A 236 7.83 -5.18 3.77
C ALA A 236 8.00 -3.65 3.70
N SER A 237 7.22 -2.91 4.50
CA SER A 237 7.20 -1.44 4.57
C SER A 237 8.01 -0.84 5.74
N VAL A 238 8.73 -1.65 6.52
CA VAL A 238 9.56 -1.18 7.66
C VAL A 238 10.96 -0.80 7.17
N ARG A 239 11.29 0.48 7.23
CA ARG A 239 12.57 1.02 6.74
C ARG A 239 13.66 1.11 7.81
N PHE A 240 13.26 1.20 9.08
CA PHE A 240 14.18 1.33 10.21
C PHE A 240 13.66 0.63 11.46
N VAL A 241 14.57 0.01 12.20
CA VAL A 241 14.35 -0.50 13.55
C VAL A 241 15.56 -0.14 14.39
N ASP A 242 15.36 0.54 15.53
CA ASP A 242 16.46 0.80 16.47
C ASP A 242 16.94 -0.50 17.15
N VAL A 243 18.18 -0.50 17.66
CA VAL A 243 18.78 -1.68 18.30
C VAL A 243 17.94 -2.17 19.49
N ALA A 244 17.41 -1.24 20.28
CA ALA A 244 16.66 -1.57 21.48
C ALA A 244 15.33 -2.27 21.16
N THR A 245 14.68 -1.90 20.05
CA THR A 245 13.45 -2.52 19.57
C THR A 245 13.74 -3.85 18.90
N ALA A 246 14.83 -3.96 18.15
CA ALA A 246 15.28 -5.25 17.61
C ALA A 246 15.54 -6.27 18.74
N VAL A 247 16.23 -5.87 19.82
CA VAL A 247 16.40 -6.71 21.01
C VAL A 247 15.04 -7.04 21.65
N ALA A 248 14.14 -6.07 21.77
CA ALA A 248 12.81 -6.31 22.34
C ALA A 248 11.98 -7.31 21.51
N LEU A 249 12.09 -7.30 20.18
CA LEU A 249 11.45 -8.27 19.29
C LEU A 249 12.00 -9.68 19.49
N VAL A 250 13.33 -9.82 19.57
CA VAL A 250 13.98 -11.12 19.81
C VAL A 250 13.57 -11.68 21.18
N HIS A 251 13.66 -10.88 22.25
CA HIS A 251 13.23 -11.32 23.58
C HIS A 251 11.73 -11.62 23.65
N ALA A 252 10.89 -10.87 22.93
CA ALA A 252 9.47 -11.16 22.86
C ALA A 252 9.24 -12.53 22.22
N ALA A 253 9.91 -12.85 21.11
CA ALA A 253 9.82 -14.16 20.48
C ALA A 253 10.28 -15.28 21.45
N GLU A 254 11.41 -15.11 22.14
CA GLU A 254 11.92 -16.08 23.12
C GLU A 254 10.95 -16.32 24.30
N SER A 255 10.12 -15.33 24.63
CA SER A 255 9.11 -15.45 25.68
C SER A 255 7.86 -16.22 25.25
N PHE A 256 7.70 -16.53 23.95
CA PHE A 256 6.54 -17.27 23.46
C PHE A 256 6.58 -18.71 23.95
N PRO A 257 5.40 -19.34 24.17
CA PRO A 257 5.32 -20.77 24.38
C PRO A 257 6.00 -21.53 23.24
N ALA A 258 6.59 -22.69 23.52
CA ALA A 258 7.26 -23.51 22.49
C ALA A 258 6.35 -23.94 21.34
N THR A 259 5.03 -23.81 21.50
CA THR A 259 4.03 -24.09 20.47
C THR A 259 3.80 -22.91 19.51
N HIS A 260 4.25 -21.70 19.85
CA HIS A 260 4.01 -20.48 19.08
C HIS A 260 5.30 -19.89 18.55
N ARG A 261 5.20 -19.17 17.44
CA ARG A 261 6.35 -18.53 16.78
C ARG A 261 5.98 -17.12 16.35
N LEU A 262 6.95 -16.22 16.44
CA LEU A 262 6.92 -14.93 15.78
C LEU A 262 7.51 -15.10 14.38
N VAL A 263 6.69 -14.89 13.35
CA VAL A 263 7.13 -14.95 11.94
C VAL A 263 7.23 -13.53 11.41
N LEU A 264 8.44 -13.11 11.03
CA LEU A 264 8.67 -11.81 10.40
C LEU A 264 8.72 -12.01 8.89
N HIS A 265 7.74 -11.45 8.20
CA HIS A 265 7.57 -11.56 6.77
C HIS A 265 8.25 -10.43 6.01
N ARG A 266 8.88 -10.74 4.87
CA ARG A 266 9.45 -9.75 3.92
C ARG A 266 10.39 -8.75 4.59
N VAL A 267 11.24 -9.23 5.49
CA VAL A 267 12.15 -8.38 6.27
C VAL A 267 13.26 -7.85 5.37
N ARG A 268 13.36 -6.53 5.29
CA ARG A 268 14.40 -5.89 4.47
C ARG A 268 15.80 -6.24 4.95
N PRO A 269 16.80 -6.33 4.05
CA PRO A 269 18.18 -6.66 4.42
C PRO A 269 18.79 -5.74 5.49
N ARG A 270 18.42 -4.46 5.52
CA ARG A 270 18.91 -3.50 6.54
C ARG A 270 18.37 -3.86 7.93
N VAL A 271 17.07 -4.13 8.03
CA VAL A 271 16.39 -4.50 9.29
C VAL A 271 16.84 -5.89 9.73
N LEU A 272 16.92 -6.85 8.81
CA LEU A 272 17.42 -8.20 9.06
C LEU A 272 18.81 -8.18 9.70
N ARG A 273 19.76 -7.40 9.15
CA ARG A 273 21.10 -7.26 9.73
C ARG A 273 21.10 -6.75 11.17
N VAL A 274 20.16 -5.86 11.53
CA VAL A 274 20.05 -5.36 12.91
C VAL A 274 19.50 -6.48 13.80
N LEU A 275 18.46 -7.18 13.37
CA LEU A 275 17.87 -8.32 14.09
C LEU A 275 18.89 -9.44 14.32
N GLU A 276 19.65 -9.83 13.28
CA GLU A 276 20.72 -10.83 13.37
C GLU A 276 21.78 -10.45 14.40
N ARG A 277 22.22 -9.19 14.40
CA ARG A 277 23.17 -8.67 15.39
C ARG A 277 22.61 -8.63 16.82
N CYS A 278 21.29 -8.58 16.95
CA CYS A 278 20.58 -8.65 18.23
C CYS A 278 20.26 -10.08 18.67
N GLY A 279 20.73 -11.10 17.94
CA GLY A 279 20.59 -12.50 18.31
C GLY A 279 19.41 -13.22 17.69
N ALA A 280 18.74 -12.64 16.67
CA ALA A 280 17.60 -13.28 16.01
C ALA A 280 17.89 -14.70 15.49
N ALA A 281 19.12 -14.95 15.03
CA ALA A 281 19.54 -16.27 14.55
C ALA A 281 19.59 -17.36 15.64
N PHE A 282 19.54 -16.99 16.92
CA PHE A 282 19.60 -17.90 18.06
C PHE A 282 18.25 -18.14 18.74
N SER A 283 17.20 -17.41 18.35
CA SER A 283 15.86 -17.56 18.90
C SER A 283 15.06 -18.61 18.10
N PRO A 284 14.74 -19.78 18.68
CA PRO A 284 14.01 -20.82 17.94
C PRO A 284 12.54 -20.45 17.68
N GLN A 285 11.99 -19.50 18.42
CA GLN A 285 10.63 -18.97 18.23
C GLN A 285 10.56 -17.83 17.21
N LEU A 286 11.70 -17.33 16.71
CA LEU A 286 11.74 -16.28 15.70
C LEU A 286 12.06 -16.86 14.33
N VAL A 287 11.16 -16.67 13.38
CA VAL A 287 11.27 -17.19 12.01
C VAL A 287 11.17 -16.04 11.00
N PHE A 288 11.88 -16.18 9.89
CA PHE A 288 11.80 -15.28 8.75
C PHE A 288 11.16 -15.99 7.57
N ASP A 289 10.24 -15.32 6.87
CA ASP A 289 9.57 -15.83 5.67
C ASP A 289 9.43 -14.68 4.66
N ASP A 290 9.61 -14.94 3.37
CA ASP A 290 9.41 -13.91 2.34
C ASP A 290 7.99 -13.91 1.78
N ASN A 291 7.18 -14.93 2.09
CA ASN A 291 5.77 -14.94 1.72
C ASN A 291 5.00 -13.98 2.63
N PRO A 292 4.11 -13.11 2.12
CA PRO A 292 3.27 -12.29 2.97
C PRO A 292 2.30 -13.17 3.78
N PRO A 293 1.92 -12.76 5.00
CA PRO A 293 0.86 -13.43 5.73
C PRO A 293 -0.44 -13.34 4.93
N ALA A 294 -1.17 -14.46 4.82
CA ALA A 294 -2.44 -14.46 4.13
C ALA A 294 -3.41 -13.51 4.86
N PRO A 295 -3.94 -12.45 4.21
CA PRO A 295 -4.90 -11.58 4.85
C PRO A 295 -6.17 -12.39 5.15
N GLU A 296 -6.63 -12.36 6.40
CA GLU A 296 -7.98 -12.86 6.71
C GLU A 296 -8.98 -11.88 6.08
N VAL A 297 -9.64 -12.31 5.01
CA VAL A 297 -10.71 -11.54 4.39
C VAL A 297 -11.86 -11.47 5.38
N VAL A 298 -11.95 -10.38 6.13
CA VAL A 298 -13.12 -10.08 6.95
C VAL A 298 -14.25 -9.68 6.01
N TYR A 299 -15.09 -10.65 5.65
CA TYR A 299 -16.35 -10.37 4.98
C TYR A 299 -17.25 -9.56 5.93
N PRO A 300 -17.95 -8.52 5.45
CA PRO A 300 -18.97 -7.85 6.25
C PRO A 300 -20.07 -8.87 6.58
N GLY A 301 -20.06 -9.39 7.81
CA GLY A 301 -20.97 -10.46 8.24
C GLY A 301 -20.39 -11.53 9.17
N GLY A 302 -19.08 -11.53 9.44
CA GLY A 302 -18.51 -12.37 10.51
C GLY A 302 -18.69 -13.88 10.31
N GLN A 303 -18.71 -14.36 9.06
CA GLN A 303 -18.64 -15.80 8.78
C GLN A 303 -17.30 -16.14 8.12
N LEU A 304 -16.48 -16.86 8.89
CA LEU A 304 -15.32 -17.62 8.40
C LEU A 304 -15.84 -18.75 7.50
N ARG A 305 -15.24 -18.92 6.33
CA ARG A 305 -15.24 -20.18 5.57
C ARG A 305 -13.82 -20.47 5.12
#